data_AF-A0AAD8CFZ4-F1
#
_entry.id   AF-A0AAD8CFZ4-F1
#
_cell.length_a   1.000
_cell.length_b   1.000
_cell.length_c   1.000
_cell.angle_alpha   90.00
_cell.angle_beta   90.00
_cell.angle_gamma   90.00
#
_symmetry.space_group_name_H-M   'P 1'
#
loop_
_entity.id
_entity.type
_entity.pdbx_description
1 polymer ?
#
loop_
_entity_poly.entity_id
_entity_poly.type
_entity_poly.pdbx_seq_one_letter_code
_entity_poly.pdbx_strand_id
1 'polypeptide(L)'
;MTRNKSACSRIQDFCSFGKESPNYLDHVSEQVDKYRGQTVPLEKPAGYPMRIGGLDDTIYAEMEDELEAWEDFYLPERVEMRVIGAIDMFPSLAVGLQLIILAGKDGNIYAYENEVLHQVADSLQDLFQKGIEFPGTKVYNYGECFAPMTEEEYDELMQDEEVKKMKEETRESIKSNEAEFLSILARIEEKENAEKVASNKIVPSDHHRPKNVVVQLWKHADESFIFHLSDDYYEMWCKIFPLLRPTCEELESNGTCRKLRCRFRALPCAPCDSPLEYILIFDVYVFGPEKGIVPQLQWHPNSCMLTANADIFEACSINYQRVC
;
A
#
# COMPACT_ATOMS: atom_id res chain seq x y z
N MET A 1 -31.27 -36.75 22.49
CA MET A 1 -30.38 -35.82 21.77
C MET A 1 -30.88 -35.67 20.34
N THR A 2 -31.79 -34.72 20.10
CA THR A 2 -32.26 -34.36 18.77
C THR A 2 -31.19 -33.48 18.12
N ARG A 3 -30.35 -34.06 17.24
CA ARG A 3 -29.59 -33.23 16.29
C ARG A 3 -30.60 -32.38 15.53
N ASN A 4 -30.44 -31.05 15.64
CA ASN A 4 -31.40 -30.08 15.13
C ASN A 4 -31.48 -30.20 13.60
N LYS A 5 -32.61 -30.70 13.07
CA LYS A 5 -32.78 -30.99 11.61
C LYS A 5 -32.46 -29.78 10.73
N SER A 6 -32.68 -28.57 11.23
CA SER A 6 -32.37 -27.29 10.57
C SER A 6 -30.88 -26.99 10.40
N ALA A 7 -30.00 -27.48 11.30
CA ALA A 7 -28.55 -27.35 11.12
C ALA A 7 -28.05 -28.30 10.03
N CYS A 8 -28.60 -29.51 9.98
CA CYS A 8 -28.22 -30.52 9.00
C CYS A 8 -28.59 -30.11 7.55
N SER A 9 -29.72 -29.42 7.35
CA SER A 9 -30.13 -28.94 6.03
C SER A 9 -29.24 -27.82 5.51
N ARG A 10 -28.79 -26.90 6.38
CA ARG A 10 -27.89 -25.79 6.00
C ARG A 10 -26.56 -26.29 5.47
N ILE A 11 -25.95 -27.24 6.19
CA ILE A 11 -24.66 -27.84 5.81
C ILE A 11 -24.80 -28.54 4.45
N GLN A 12 -25.90 -29.25 4.21
CA GLN A 12 -26.15 -29.91 2.93
C GLN A 12 -26.27 -28.89 1.79
N ASP A 13 -26.89 -27.74 2.02
CA ASP A 13 -27.02 -26.71 1.01
C ASP A 13 -25.65 -26.14 0.62
N PHE A 14 -24.81 -25.74 1.59
CA PHE A 14 -23.45 -25.26 1.31
C PHE A 14 -22.60 -26.31 0.59
N CYS A 15 -22.67 -27.57 1.00
CA CYS A 15 -21.86 -28.65 0.45
C CYS A 15 -22.46 -29.31 -0.80
N SER A 16 -23.56 -28.79 -1.36
CA SER A 16 -24.24 -29.42 -2.49
C SER A 16 -23.46 -29.29 -3.81
N PHE A 17 -22.57 -28.30 -3.90
CA PHE A 17 -21.67 -28.10 -5.02
C PHE A 17 -20.23 -28.35 -4.58
N GLY A 18 -19.50 -29.16 -5.35
CA GLY A 18 -18.06 -29.34 -5.17
C GLY A 18 -17.27 -28.18 -5.77
N LYS A 19 -16.03 -28.00 -5.30
CA LYS A 19 -15.09 -26.98 -5.80
C LYS A 19 -14.84 -27.04 -7.31
N GLU A 20 -14.95 -28.23 -7.90
CA GLU A 20 -14.81 -28.46 -9.35
C GLU A 20 -15.92 -27.77 -10.17
N SER A 21 -16.99 -27.31 -9.53
CA SER A 21 -18.05 -26.60 -10.20
C SER A 21 -17.60 -25.18 -10.59
N PRO A 22 -17.78 -24.77 -11.86
CA PRO A 22 -17.49 -23.39 -12.27
C PRO A 22 -18.31 -22.36 -11.48
N ASN A 23 -19.49 -22.75 -10.98
CA ASN A 23 -20.40 -21.87 -10.22
C ASN A 23 -20.26 -22.07 -8.69
N TYR A 24 -19.18 -22.69 -8.21
CA TYR A 24 -18.99 -22.99 -6.78
C TYR A 24 -19.13 -21.74 -5.90
N LEU A 25 -18.43 -20.65 -6.21
CA LEU A 25 -18.47 -19.42 -5.40
C LEU A 25 -19.80 -18.67 -5.51
N ASP A 26 -20.47 -18.72 -6.67
CA ASP A 26 -21.80 -18.15 -6.84
C ASP A 26 -22.80 -18.88 -5.94
N HIS A 27 -22.76 -20.21 -5.95
CA HIS A 27 -23.57 -21.05 -5.07
C HIS A 27 -23.29 -20.77 -3.59
N VAL A 28 -22.02 -20.63 -3.21
CA VAL A 28 -21.64 -20.24 -1.85
C VAL A 28 -22.27 -18.89 -1.48
N SER A 29 -22.19 -17.90 -2.36
CA SER A 29 -22.76 -16.56 -2.14
C SER A 29 -24.28 -16.63 -1.98
N GLU A 30 -24.98 -17.41 -2.82
CA GLU A 30 -26.42 -17.64 -2.69
C GLU A 30 -26.79 -18.26 -1.32
N GLN A 31 -25.98 -19.19 -0.82
CA GLN A 31 -26.22 -19.79 0.51
C GLN A 31 -25.91 -18.81 1.64
N VAL A 32 -24.88 -17.97 1.49
CA VAL A 32 -24.59 -16.89 2.45
C VAL A 32 -25.78 -15.95 2.56
N ASP A 33 -26.33 -15.48 1.43
CA ASP A 33 -27.50 -14.60 1.42
C ASP A 33 -28.73 -15.26 2.03
N LYS A 34 -28.99 -16.53 1.67
CA LYS A 34 -30.12 -17.31 2.19
C LYS A 34 -30.06 -17.49 3.71
N TYR A 35 -28.86 -17.63 4.26
CA TYR A 35 -28.63 -17.93 5.67
C TYR A 35 -28.05 -16.76 6.47
N ARG A 36 -28.01 -15.57 5.89
CA ARG A 36 -27.45 -14.34 6.47
C ARG A 36 -28.00 -14.07 7.88
N GLY A 37 -27.11 -13.73 8.80
CA GLY A 37 -27.43 -13.42 10.19
C GLY A 37 -27.69 -14.65 11.08
N GLN A 38 -27.75 -15.85 10.52
CA GLN A 38 -27.84 -17.07 11.32
C GLN A 38 -26.48 -17.46 11.89
N THR A 39 -26.49 -18.14 13.02
CA THR A 39 -25.28 -18.71 13.63
C THR A 39 -25.20 -20.21 13.43
N VAL A 40 -23.97 -20.69 13.26
CA VAL A 40 -23.61 -22.10 13.13
C VAL A 40 -22.60 -22.43 14.24
N PRO A 41 -22.92 -23.37 15.14
CA PRO A 41 -21.96 -23.82 16.12
C PRO A 41 -20.85 -24.61 15.41
N LEU A 42 -19.59 -24.31 15.74
CA LEU A 42 -18.44 -25.08 15.29
C LEU A 42 -18.11 -26.17 16.31
N GLU A 43 -17.66 -27.34 15.84
CA GLU A 43 -17.14 -28.38 16.74
C GLU A 43 -15.82 -27.90 17.39
N LYS A 44 -14.98 -27.21 16.61
CA LYS A 44 -13.76 -26.56 17.07
C LYS A 44 -13.61 -25.16 16.46
N PRO A 45 -13.17 -24.16 17.22
CA PRO A 45 -13.10 -24.15 18.68
C PRO A 45 -14.52 -24.10 19.29
N ALA A 46 -14.75 -24.92 20.32
CA ALA A 46 -16.04 -24.98 20.99
C ALA A 46 -16.35 -23.65 21.70
N GLY A 47 -17.61 -23.21 21.64
CA GLY A 47 -18.07 -21.96 22.28
C GLY A 47 -17.97 -20.72 21.40
N TYR A 48 -17.38 -20.83 20.22
CA TYR A 48 -17.27 -19.75 19.23
C TYR A 48 -18.09 -20.08 17.99
N PRO A 49 -19.39 -19.73 17.96
CA PRO A 49 -20.21 -19.96 16.79
C PRO A 49 -19.80 -19.01 15.65
N MET A 50 -19.84 -19.49 14.42
CA MET A 50 -19.70 -18.65 13.24
C MET A 50 -21.05 -18.02 12.90
N ARG A 51 -21.08 -16.71 12.69
CA ARG A 51 -22.22 -16.00 12.11
C ARG A 51 -22.07 -15.98 10.59
N ILE A 52 -23.09 -16.46 9.89
CA ILE A 52 -23.13 -16.43 8.42
C ILE A 52 -23.41 -15.00 7.96
N GLY A 53 -22.61 -14.52 7.02
CA GLY A 53 -22.73 -13.20 6.42
C GLY A 53 -21.66 -12.96 5.36
N GLY A 54 -21.92 -12.01 4.47
CA GLY A 54 -20.96 -11.57 3.45
C GLY A 54 -20.00 -10.52 4.00
N LEU A 55 -19.24 -9.86 3.12
CA LEU A 55 -18.28 -8.81 3.48
C LEU A 55 -18.93 -7.67 4.30
N ASP A 56 -20.13 -7.24 3.88
CA ASP A 56 -20.91 -6.18 4.53
C ASP A 56 -21.40 -6.53 5.95
N ASP A 57 -21.29 -7.80 6.35
CA ASP A 57 -21.63 -8.27 7.70
C ASP A 57 -20.42 -8.31 8.64
N THR A 58 -19.28 -7.78 8.20
CA THR A 58 -18.01 -7.78 8.93
C THR A 58 -17.56 -6.36 9.29
N ILE A 59 -16.46 -6.26 10.03
CA ILE A 59 -15.78 -4.99 10.29
C ILE A 59 -15.16 -4.37 9.02
N TYR A 60 -15.06 -5.14 7.94
CA TYR A 60 -14.57 -4.71 6.62
C TYR A 60 -15.71 -4.41 5.64
N ALA A 61 -16.90 -4.08 6.15
CA ALA A 61 -18.03 -3.68 5.31
C ALA A 61 -17.64 -2.52 4.37
N GLU A 62 -18.09 -2.58 3.12
CA GLU A 62 -17.75 -1.61 2.06
C GLU A 62 -16.25 -1.52 1.68
N MET A 63 -15.39 -2.40 2.21
CA MET A 63 -13.96 -2.47 1.87
C MET A 63 -13.69 -3.59 0.85
N GLU A 64 -14.21 -3.41 -0.37
CA GLU A 64 -14.03 -4.36 -1.47
C GLU A 64 -12.54 -4.57 -1.83
N ASP A 65 -11.72 -3.55 -1.60
CA ASP A 65 -10.26 -3.56 -1.76
C ASP A 65 -9.56 -4.52 -0.78
N GLU A 66 -10.09 -4.69 0.44
CA GLU A 66 -9.57 -5.66 1.39
C GLU A 66 -9.85 -7.10 0.92
N LEU A 67 -11.02 -7.36 0.34
CA LEU A 67 -11.33 -8.66 -0.27
C LEU A 67 -10.41 -8.92 -1.47
N GLU A 68 -10.21 -7.94 -2.35
CA GLU A 68 -9.26 -8.04 -3.46
C GLU A 68 -7.84 -8.34 -2.95
N ALA A 69 -7.43 -7.69 -1.86
CA ALA A 69 -6.13 -7.96 -1.24
C ALA A 69 -5.99 -9.40 -0.73
N TRP A 70 -7.03 -9.98 -0.11
CA TRP A 70 -7.02 -11.38 0.31
C TRP A 70 -6.90 -12.36 -0.86
N GLU A 71 -7.48 -12.02 -2.02
CA GLU A 71 -7.40 -12.82 -3.25
C GLU A 71 -6.02 -12.75 -3.91
N ASP A 72 -5.38 -11.57 -3.92
CA ASP A 72 -4.21 -11.28 -4.75
C ASP A 72 -2.86 -11.34 -4.00
N PHE A 73 -2.82 -11.02 -2.70
CA PHE A 73 -1.55 -10.69 -2.03
C PHE A 73 -1.08 -11.66 -0.94
N TYR A 74 -1.80 -12.76 -0.71
CA TYR A 74 -1.44 -13.73 0.34
C TYR A 74 -0.95 -15.06 -0.22
N LEU A 75 -1.61 -15.58 -1.25
CA LEU A 75 -1.25 -16.87 -1.83
C LEU A 75 -0.25 -16.71 -2.99
N PRO A 76 0.53 -17.76 -3.32
CA PRO A 76 1.43 -17.74 -4.47
C PRO A 76 0.73 -17.48 -5.81
N GLU A 77 -0.51 -17.93 -5.94
CA GLU A 77 -1.39 -17.66 -7.07
C GLU A 77 -2.66 -17.00 -6.56
N ARG A 78 -3.25 -16.13 -7.39
CA ARG A 78 -4.54 -15.51 -7.09
C ARG A 78 -5.60 -16.60 -6.87
N VAL A 79 -6.34 -16.49 -5.78
CA VAL A 79 -7.50 -17.35 -5.51
C VAL A 79 -8.71 -16.46 -5.28
N GLU A 80 -9.74 -16.56 -6.14
CA GLU A 80 -11.03 -15.88 -5.89
C GLU A 80 -11.64 -16.37 -4.57
N MET A 81 -12.18 -15.47 -3.76
CA MET A 81 -12.71 -15.76 -2.44
C MET A 81 -14.10 -15.17 -2.22
N ARG A 82 -14.84 -15.78 -1.30
CA ARG A 82 -16.09 -15.22 -0.78
C ARG A 82 -16.09 -15.26 0.74
N VAL A 83 -16.43 -14.15 1.37
CA VAL A 83 -16.71 -14.12 2.81
C VAL A 83 -17.97 -14.94 3.06
N ILE A 84 -17.86 -15.94 3.93
CA ILE A 84 -18.98 -16.83 4.30
C ILE A 84 -19.47 -16.59 5.73
N GLY A 85 -18.71 -15.83 6.51
CA GLY A 85 -19.10 -15.43 7.84
C GLY A 85 -17.95 -14.88 8.66
N ALA A 86 -18.25 -14.68 9.94
CA ALA A 86 -17.30 -14.20 10.93
C ALA A 86 -17.49 -14.95 12.25
N ILE A 87 -16.40 -15.14 12.98
CA ILE A 87 -16.42 -15.58 14.37
C ILE A 87 -16.16 -14.35 15.24
N ASP A 88 -17.21 -13.87 15.92
CA ASP A 88 -17.16 -12.69 16.77
C ASP A 88 -16.54 -13.02 18.15
N MET A 89 -15.85 -12.06 18.76
CA MET A 89 -15.21 -12.16 20.08
C MET A 89 -14.14 -13.27 20.18
N PHE A 90 -13.50 -13.61 19.06
CA PHE A 90 -12.48 -14.65 19.02
C PHE A 90 -11.16 -14.14 19.65
N PRO A 91 -10.51 -14.89 20.57
CA PRO A 91 -9.30 -14.44 21.27
C PRO A 91 -8.08 -14.52 20.36
N SER A 92 -7.92 -13.48 19.56
CA SER A 92 -7.08 -13.43 18.38
C SER A 92 -6.59 -11.99 18.17
N LEU A 93 -5.60 -11.79 17.30
CA LEU A 93 -5.11 -10.48 16.88
C LEU A 93 -6.03 -9.78 15.86
N ALA A 94 -7.13 -10.43 15.45
CA ALA A 94 -8.04 -9.88 14.47
C ALA A 94 -8.64 -8.58 14.97
N VAL A 95 -8.71 -7.58 14.09
CA VAL A 95 -9.33 -6.29 14.39
C VAL A 95 -10.77 -6.53 14.84
N GLY A 96 -11.19 -5.84 15.91
CA GLY A 96 -12.53 -6.00 16.48
C GLY A 96 -12.80 -7.39 17.10
N LEU A 97 -11.77 -8.24 17.28
CA LEU A 97 -11.91 -9.65 17.68
C LEU A 97 -12.85 -10.43 16.74
N GLN A 98 -12.86 -10.04 15.46
CA GLN A 98 -13.71 -10.66 14.46
C GLN A 98 -12.84 -11.42 13.46
N LEU A 99 -12.79 -12.74 13.60
CA LEU A 99 -12.07 -13.60 12.68
C LEU A 99 -12.94 -13.82 11.44
N ILE A 100 -12.50 -13.32 10.28
CA ILE A 100 -13.26 -13.40 9.02
C ILE A 100 -13.03 -14.76 8.40
N ILE A 101 -14.10 -15.46 7.99
CA ILE A 101 -14.03 -16.77 7.38
C ILE A 101 -14.37 -16.67 5.90
N LEU A 102 -13.50 -17.22 5.06
CA LEU A 102 -13.59 -17.14 3.61
C LEU A 102 -13.60 -18.53 2.98
N ALA A 103 -14.35 -18.69 1.90
CA ALA A 103 -14.25 -19.85 1.01
C ALA A 103 -13.47 -19.45 -0.25
N GLY A 104 -12.37 -20.15 -0.53
CA GLY A 104 -11.59 -19.98 -1.75
C GLY A 104 -12.14 -20.82 -2.90
N LYS A 105 -11.92 -20.37 -4.14
CA LYS A 105 -12.29 -21.11 -5.37
C LYS A 105 -11.63 -22.48 -5.46
N ASP A 106 -10.45 -22.62 -4.86
CA ASP A 106 -9.70 -23.87 -4.71
C ASP A 106 -10.33 -24.88 -3.73
N GLY A 107 -11.43 -24.47 -3.08
CA GLY A 107 -12.23 -25.25 -2.13
C GLY A 107 -11.77 -25.16 -0.69
N ASN A 108 -10.62 -24.54 -0.41
CA ASN A 108 -10.12 -24.37 0.94
C ASN A 108 -10.89 -23.28 1.69
N ILE A 109 -10.84 -23.36 3.02
CA ILE A 109 -11.44 -22.37 3.90
C ILE A 109 -10.31 -21.61 4.59
N TYR A 110 -10.42 -20.28 4.52
CA TYR A 110 -9.44 -19.37 5.09
C TYR A 110 -10.02 -18.59 6.26
N ALA A 111 -9.15 -18.22 7.18
CA ALA A 111 -9.46 -17.26 8.23
C ALA A 111 -8.47 -16.10 8.18
N TYR A 112 -8.97 -14.88 8.19
CA TYR A 112 -8.13 -13.68 8.18
C TYR A 112 -7.98 -13.08 9.59
N GLU A 113 -6.73 -12.86 9.99
CA GLU A 113 -6.31 -12.25 11.24
C GLU A 113 -5.15 -11.26 10.98
N ASN A 114 -5.41 -9.94 11.02
CA ASN A 114 -4.39 -8.88 11.07
C ASN A 114 -3.19 -9.11 10.13
N GLU A 115 -3.39 -8.94 8.83
CA GLU A 115 -2.36 -9.15 7.79
C GLU A 115 -1.84 -10.60 7.67
N VAL A 116 -2.57 -11.57 8.22
CA VAL A 116 -2.27 -13.00 8.11
C VAL A 116 -3.51 -13.77 7.66
N LEU A 117 -3.35 -14.59 6.63
CA LEU A 117 -4.38 -15.49 6.13
C LEU A 117 -4.03 -16.93 6.51
N HIS A 118 -4.93 -17.61 7.19
CA HIS A 118 -4.76 -18.98 7.67
C HIS A 118 -5.62 -19.93 6.85
N GLN A 119 -5.07 -21.03 6.31
CA GLN A 119 -5.90 -22.13 5.83
C GLN A 119 -6.40 -22.93 7.05
N VAL A 120 -7.69 -22.83 7.35
CA VAL A 120 -8.28 -23.35 8.60
C VAL A 120 -9.15 -24.59 8.43
N ALA A 121 -9.54 -24.91 7.18
CA ALA A 121 -10.15 -26.19 6.82
C ALA A 121 -9.95 -26.46 5.32
N ASP A 122 -10.01 -27.73 4.91
CA ASP A 122 -9.80 -28.15 3.52
C ASP A 122 -11.07 -28.09 2.66
N SER A 123 -12.23 -27.87 3.29
CA SER A 123 -13.53 -27.79 2.61
C SER A 123 -14.61 -27.17 3.49
N LEU A 124 -15.71 -26.70 2.87
CA LEU A 124 -16.93 -26.32 3.59
C LEU A 124 -17.46 -27.48 4.45
N GLN A 125 -17.34 -28.72 3.96
CA GLN A 125 -17.78 -29.88 4.72
C GLN A 125 -16.97 -30.04 6.00
N ASP A 126 -15.65 -29.86 5.94
CA ASP A 126 -14.77 -29.93 7.11
C ASP A 126 -15.04 -28.78 8.09
N LEU A 127 -15.20 -27.55 7.58
CA LEU A 127 -15.60 -26.39 8.40
C LEU A 127 -16.85 -26.69 9.23
N PHE A 128 -17.91 -27.22 8.60
CA PHE A 128 -19.17 -27.45 9.30
C PHE A 128 -19.21 -28.73 10.15
N GLN A 129 -18.42 -29.75 9.80
CA GLN A 129 -18.43 -31.01 10.54
C GLN A 129 -17.40 -31.04 11.67
N LYS A 130 -16.19 -30.52 11.42
CA LYS A 130 -15.04 -30.58 12.33
C LYS A 130 -14.71 -29.22 12.96
N GLY A 131 -15.21 -28.12 12.39
CA GLY A 131 -14.85 -26.77 12.79
C GLY A 131 -13.61 -26.25 12.04
N ILE A 132 -12.95 -25.27 12.64
CA ILE A 132 -11.71 -24.69 12.15
C ILE A 132 -10.52 -25.15 13.00
N GLU A 133 -9.37 -25.29 12.36
CA GLU A 133 -8.07 -25.37 13.02
C GLU A 133 -7.46 -23.97 13.07
N PHE A 134 -7.18 -23.46 14.28
CA PHE A 134 -6.64 -22.11 14.46
C PHE A 134 -5.52 -22.10 15.52
N PRO A 135 -4.31 -21.60 15.20
CA PRO A 135 -3.86 -21.15 13.87
C PRO A 135 -3.97 -22.24 12.79
N GLY A 136 -4.13 -21.84 11.53
CA GLY A 136 -4.36 -22.75 10.41
C GLY A 136 -3.19 -23.67 10.07
N THR A 137 -3.45 -24.70 9.26
CA THR A 137 -2.45 -25.69 8.81
C THR A 137 -1.39 -25.08 7.89
N LYS A 138 -1.79 -24.05 7.14
CA LYS A 138 -0.89 -23.14 6.41
C LYS A 138 -1.20 -21.71 6.82
N VAL A 139 -0.15 -20.90 6.82
CA VAL A 139 -0.19 -19.50 7.22
C VAL A 139 0.50 -18.71 6.12
N TYR A 140 -0.18 -17.65 5.66
CA TYR A 140 0.26 -16.79 4.58
C TYR A 140 0.32 -15.36 5.11
N ASN A 141 1.49 -14.74 5.07
CA ASN A 141 1.63 -13.34 5.46
C ASN A 141 1.39 -12.43 4.26
N TYR A 142 0.88 -11.23 4.52
CA TYR A 142 0.68 -10.24 3.47
C TYR A 142 1.97 -9.97 2.68
N GLY A 143 1.90 -10.14 1.35
CA GLY A 143 2.97 -9.87 0.42
C GLY A 143 4.15 -10.87 0.44
N GLU A 144 4.08 -11.93 1.25
CA GLU A 144 5.14 -12.94 1.34
C GLU A 144 5.36 -13.66 0.01
N CYS A 145 4.31 -13.84 -0.79
CA CYS A 145 4.40 -14.42 -2.14
C CYS A 145 5.18 -13.55 -3.15
N PHE A 146 5.42 -12.27 -2.85
CA PHE A 146 6.26 -11.38 -3.66
C PHE A 146 7.64 -11.14 -3.06
N ALA A 147 8.02 -11.91 -2.03
CA ALA A 147 9.38 -11.88 -1.54
C ALA A 147 10.35 -12.16 -2.71
N PRO A 148 11.48 -11.43 -2.78
CA PRO A 148 12.46 -11.70 -3.81
C PRO A 148 12.90 -13.16 -3.71
N MET A 149 12.90 -13.85 -4.86
CA MET A 149 13.41 -15.22 -4.94
C MET A 149 14.82 -15.30 -4.36
N THR A 150 15.09 -16.41 -3.70
CA THR A 150 16.45 -16.76 -3.29
C THR A 150 17.33 -17.01 -4.52
N GLU A 151 18.65 -16.96 -4.32
CA GLU A 151 19.61 -17.27 -5.40
C GLU A 151 19.40 -18.70 -5.93
N GLU A 152 19.08 -19.65 -5.04
CA GLU A 152 18.79 -21.05 -5.39
C GLU A 152 17.53 -21.17 -6.26
N GLU A 153 16.42 -20.55 -5.87
CA GLU A 153 15.18 -20.53 -6.67
C GLU A 153 15.36 -19.84 -8.02
N TYR A 154 16.14 -18.75 -8.06
CA TYR A 154 16.48 -18.08 -9.30
C TYR A 154 17.29 -18.98 -10.22
N ASP A 155 18.30 -19.68 -9.70
CA ASP A 155 19.12 -20.60 -10.49
C ASP A 155 18.29 -21.78 -11.03
N GLU A 156 17.35 -22.30 -10.25
CA GLU A 156 16.39 -23.32 -10.70
C GLU A 156 15.48 -22.80 -11.82
N LEU A 157 14.91 -21.59 -11.65
CA LEU A 157 14.09 -20.94 -12.67
C LEU A 157 14.88 -20.72 -13.98
N MET A 158 16.16 -20.33 -13.87
CA MET A 158 17.03 -20.15 -15.04
C MET A 158 17.40 -21.48 -15.73
N GLN A 159 17.20 -22.62 -15.07
CA GLN A 159 17.34 -23.95 -15.65
C GLN A 159 16.08 -24.45 -16.36
N ASP A 160 14.94 -23.79 -16.19
CA ASP A 160 13.71 -24.15 -16.89
C ASP A 160 13.84 -23.99 -18.42
N GLU A 161 13.31 -24.96 -19.17
CA GLU A 161 13.46 -25.01 -20.62
C GLU A 161 12.66 -23.92 -21.35
N GLU A 162 11.49 -23.53 -20.83
CA GLU A 162 10.71 -22.43 -21.38
C GLU A 162 11.44 -21.09 -21.14
N VAL A 163 11.98 -20.90 -19.94
CA VAL A 163 12.77 -19.71 -19.59
C VAL A 163 14.02 -19.60 -20.46
N LYS A 164 14.76 -20.69 -20.65
CA LYS A 164 15.92 -20.72 -21.57
C LYS A 164 15.53 -20.36 -22.99
N LYS A 165 14.43 -20.92 -23.49
CA LYS A 165 13.93 -20.65 -24.84
C LYS A 165 13.56 -19.17 -24.99
N MET A 166 12.79 -18.61 -24.05
CA MET A 166 12.44 -17.19 -24.04
C MET A 166 13.68 -16.30 -24.03
N LYS A 167 14.72 -16.67 -23.27
CA LYS A 167 15.97 -15.92 -23.20
C LYS A 167 16.73 -15.95 -24.53
N GLU A 168 16.79 -17.08 -25.22
CA GLU A 168 17.44 -17.15 -26.54
C GLU A 168 16.63 -16.39 -27.60
N GLU A 169 15.31 -16.54 -27.63
CA GLU A 169 14.43 -15.78 -28.54
C GLU A 169 14.59 -14.26 -28.33
N THR A 170 14.64 -13.82 -27.08
CA THR A 170 14.93 -12.42 -26.73
C THR A 170 16.29 -12.00 -27.25
N ARG A 171 17.32 -12.83 -27.07
CA ARG A 171 18.68 -12.55 -27.56
C ARG A 171 18.75 -12.44 -29.07
N GLU A 172 18.05 -13.32 -29.78
CA GLU A 172 17.96 -13.30 -31.25
C GLU A 172 17.21 -12.06 -31.75
N SER A 173 16.11 -11.68 -31.10
CA SER A 173 15.35 -10.47 -31.40
C SER A 173 16.15 -9.19 -31.18
N ILE A 174 16.94 -9.12 -30.10
CA ILE A 174 17.84 -7.99 -29.85
C ILE A 174 18.90 -7.89 -30.95
N LYS A 175 19.52 -9.02 -31.30
CA LYS A 175 20.57 -9.05 -32.33
C LYS A 175 20.04 -8.71 -33.72
N SER A 176 18.88 -9.22 -34.10
CA SER A 176 18.31 -8.98 -35.44
C SER A 176 17.92 -7.51 -35.63
N ASN A 177 17.54 -6.82 -34.54
CA ASN A 177 17.09 -5.43 -34.56
C ASN A 177 18.14 -4.43 -34.07
N GLU A 178 19.39 -4.85 -33.83
CA GLU A 178 20.45 -4.01 -33.26
C GLU A 178 20.61 -2.68 -34.00
N ALA A 179 20.67 -2.72 -35.34
CA ALA A 179 20.82 -1.52 -36.16
C ALA A 179 19.62 -0.56 -36.03
N GLU A 180 18.42 -1.09 -35.90
CA GLU A 180 17.20 -0.30 -35.73
C GLU A 180 17.19 0.37 -34.34
N PHE A 181 17.49 -0.38 -33.28
CA PHE A 181 17.63 0.16 -31.93
C PHE A 181 18.69 1.27 -31.86
N LEU A 182 19.87 1.04 -32.44
CA LEU A 182 20.93 2.06 -32.50
C LEU A 182 20.50 3.30 -33.29
N SER A 183 19.73 3.12 -34.38
CA SER A 183 19.21 4.26 -35.14
C SER A 183 18.19 5.09 -34.36
N ILE A 184 17.36 4.43 -33.54
CA ILE A 184 16.39 5.09 -32.67
C ILE A 184 17.13 5.88 -31.59
N LEU A 185 18.13 5.26 -30.93
CA LEU A 185 18.94 5.92 -29.91
C LEU A 185 19.66 7.16 -30.47
N ALA A 186 20.29 7.06 -31.65
CA ALA A 186 20.93 8.19 -32.31
C ALA A 186 19.94 9.35 -32.58
N ARG A 187 18.72 9.04 -33.03
CA ARG A 187 17.68 10.05 -33.27
C ARG A 187 17.19 10.72 -31.98
N ILE A 188 17.16 9.99 -30.86
CA ILE A 188 16.82 10.55 -29.54
C ILE A 188 17.93 11.52 -29.11
N GLU A 189 19.19 11.10 -29.19
CA GLU A 189 20.34 11.97 -28.86
C GLU A 189 20.39 13.23 -29.72
N GLU A 190 20.14 13.12 -31.03
CA GLU A 190 20.08 14.28 -31.93
C GLU A 190 18.99 15.29 -31.53
N LYS A 191 17.80 14.82 -31.15
CA LYS A 191 16.70 15.67 -30.69
C LYS A 191 17.03 16.36 -29.38
N GLU A 192 17.53 15.62 -28.39
CA GLU A 192 17.94 16.20 -27.11
C GLU A 192 19.03 17.26 -27.29
N ASN A 193 19.99 17.00 -28.18
CA ASN A 193 21.05 17.96 -28.49
C ASN A 193 20.51 19.20 -29.23
N ALA A 194 19.57 19.03 -30.15
CA ALA A 194 18.92 20.15 -30.85
C ALA A 194 18.09 21.02 -29.89
N GLU A 195 17.38 20.42 -28.94
CA GLU A 195 16.60 21.10 -27.91
C GLU A 195 17.49 21.87 -26.93
N LYS A 196 18.62 21.27 -26.49
CA LYS A 196 19.64 21.96 -25.69
C LYS A 196 20.27 23.15 -26.43
N VAL A 197 20.54 23.01 -27.73
CA VAL A 197 21.07 24.11 -28.57
C VAL A 197 20.02 25.19 -28.82
N ALA A 198 18.74 24.85 -28.96
CA ALA A 198 17.66 25.81 -29.11
C ALA A 198 17.43 26.62 -27.81
N SER A 199 17.49 25.96 -26.65
CA SER A 199 17.44 26.61 -25.33
C SER A 199 18.62 27.57 -25.11
N ASN A 200 19.82 27.20 -25.56
CA ASN A 200 21.03 28.04 -25.48
C ASN A 200 21.12 29.16 -26.53
N LYS A 201 20.26 29.20 -27.56
CA LYS A 201 20.26 30.22 -28.62
C LYS A 201 19.38 31.44 -28.33
N ILE A 202 18.77 31.53 -27.16
CA ILE A 202 18.19 32.79 -26.66
C ILE A 202 19.35 33.68 -26.19
N VAL A 203 19.89 34.48 -27.11
CA VAL A 203 20.95 35.49 -26.90
C VAL A 203 20.41 36.66 -26.05
N PRO A 204 21.24 37.34 -25.24
CA PRO A 204 20.90 37.81 -23.90
C PRO A 204 20.12 39.12 -23.90
N SER A 205 19.06 39.16 -23.09
CA SER A 205 18.42 40.39 -22.65
C SER A 205 19.07 40.83 -21.35
N ASP A 206 19.84 41.92 -21.42
CA ASP A 206 20.32 42.73 -20.30
C ASP A 206 19.27 42.92 -19.20
N HIS A 207 19.24 42.07 -18.18
CA HIS A 207 18.73 42.41 -16.84
C HIS A 207 19.46 41.52 -15.81
N HIS A 208 20.57 42.04 -15.29
CA HIS A 208 21.13 41.56 -14.02
C HIS A 208 20.07 41.70 -12.92
N ARG A 209 19.44 40.60 -12.51
CA ARG A 209 19.04 40.35 -11.12
C ARG A 209 19.12 38.84 -10.85
N PRO A 210 19.78 38.39 -9.77
CA PRO A 210 19.69 36.99 -9.34
C PRO A 210 18.23 36.67 -9.04
N LYS A 211 17.71 35.59 -9.64
CA LYS A 211 16.41 35.04 -9.29
C LYS A 211 16.56 34.33 -7.94
N ASN A 212 16.07 34.94 -6.87
CA ASN A 212 15.92 34.24 -5.60
C ASN A 212 14.75 33.26 -5.74
N VAL A 213 14.97 31.97 -5.46
CA VAL A 213 13.86 31.04 -5.23
C VAL A 213 13.27 31.40 -3.86
N VAL A 214 12.09 32.02 -3.86
CA VAL A 214 11.37 32.38 -2.63
C VAL A 214 10.18 31.46 -2.49
N VAL A 215 10.23 30.54 -1.53
CA VAL A 215 9.05 29.78 -1.12
C VAL A 215 8.16 30.71 -0.32
N GLN A 216 7.09 31.23 -0.94
CA GLN A 216 6.10 32.08 -0.28
C GLN A 216 4.89 31.26 0.16
N LEU A 217 4.60 31.28 1.46
CA LEU A 217 3.36 30.75 2.02
C LEU A 217 2.28 31.84 1.97
N TRP A 218 1.23 31.63 1.18
CA TRP A 218 0.06 32.48 1.18
C TRP A 218 -1.07 31.82 1.97
N LYS A 219 -1.66 32.58 2.91
CA LYS A 219 -2.89 32.20 3.61
C LYS A 219 -4.07 32.73 2.81
N HIS A 220 -4.90 31.85 2.26
CA HIS A 220 -6.14 32.25 1.60
C HIS A 220 -7.30 32.35 2.61
N ALA A 221 -8.36 33.08 2.24
CA ALA A 221 -9.49 33.38 3.13
C ALA A 221 -10.34 32.16 3.52
N ASP A 222 -10.09 31.00 2.92
CA ASP A 222 -10.76 29.72 3.15
C ASP A 222 -9.87 28.68 3.89
N GLU A 223 -8.82 29.15 4.57
CA GLU A 223 -7.89 28.35 5.39
C GLU A 223 -7.09 27.27 4.63
N SER A 224 -6.95 27.40 3.32
CA SER A 224 -6.02 26.61 2.51
C SER A 224 -4.60 27.21 2.49
N PHE A 225 -3.58 26.34 2.43
CA PHE A 225 -2.19 26.70 2.17
C PHE A 225 -1.72 25.99 0.88
N ILE A 226 -1.12 26.74 -0.04
CA ILE A 226 -0.59 26.21 -1.31
C ILE A 226 0.94 26.31 -1.29
N PHE A 227 1.62 25.24 -1.70
CA PHE A 227 3.06 25.25 -1.98
C PHE A 227 3.26 25.50 -3.47
N HIS A 228 3.95 26.58 -3.82
CA HIS A 228 4.46 26.78 -5.18
C HIS A 228 5.97 26.52 -5.18
N LEU A 229 6.37 25.43 -5.81
CA LEU A 229 7.72 25.28 -6.34
C LEU A 229 7.62 25.76 -7.80
N SER A 230 8.21 26.90 -8.13
CA SER A 230 8.29 27.32 -9.53
C SER A 230 9.45 26.59 -10.19
N ASP A 231 9.16 25.44 -10.76
CA ASP A 231 9.49 25.10 -12.13
C ASP A 231 8.51 24.01 -12.57
N ASP A 232 8.01 24.15 -13.80
CA ASP A 232 6.76 23.56 -14.29
C ASP A 232 6.60 22.05 -14.01
N TYR A 233 5.37 21.69 -13.60
CA TYR A 233 4.82 20.35 -13.31
C TYR A 233 4.80 19.88 -11.84
N TYR A 234 3.65 19.28 -11.48
CA TYR A 234 3.20 18.72 -10.18
C TYR A 234 2.35 19.64 -9.29
N GLU A 235 1.02 19.56 -9.49
CA GLU A 235 0.02 19.97 -8.49
C GLU A 235 -0.29 18.78 -7.57
N MET A 236 -0.09 18.94 -6.25
CA MET A 236 -0.50 17.94 -5.26
C MET A 236 -1.23 18.64 -4.10
N TRP A 237 -2.49 18.30 -3.90
CA TRP A 237 -3.40 18.95 -2.95
C TRP A 237 -3.38 18.23 -1.59
N CYS A 238 -2.94 18.91 -0.52
CA CYS A 238 -3.08 18.41 0.86
C CYS A 238 -3.75 19.47 1.76
N LYS A 239 -4.89 19.10 2.38
CA LYS A 239 -5.64 19.90 3.37
C LYS A 239 -5.21 19.51 4.78
N ILE A 240 -4.49 20.36 5.53
CA ILE A 240 -4.29 20.17 6.99
C ILE A 240 -4.28 21.53 7.73
N PHE A 241 -4.94 21.52 8.89
CA PHE A 241 -5.40 22.61 9.76
C PHE A 241 -4.36 23.65 10.26
N PRO A 242 -4.81 24.88 10.61
CA PRO A 242 -3.96 25.99 10.98
C PRO A 242 -3.65 25.98 12.49
N LEU A 243 -2.37 25.86 12.84
CA LEU A 243 -1.69 26.35 14.07
C LEU A 243 -0.55 25.39 14.43
N LEU A 244 0.55 25.48 13.68
CA LEU A 244 1.78 24.75 13.98
C LEU A 244 2.86 25.76 14.41
N ARG A 245 3.51 25.53 15.55
CA ARG A 245 4.82 26.13 15.85
C ARG A 245 5.90 25.10 15.49
N PRO A 246 6.66 25.29 14.40
CA PRO A 246 7.75 24.39 14.07
C PRO A 246 8.94 24.58 15.01
N THR A 247 9.58 23.47 15.35
CA THR A 247 10.96 23.43 15.86
C THR A 247 11.77 22.57 14.91
N CYS A 248 12.86 23.11 14.34
CA CYS A 248 13.74 22.36 13.46
C CYS A 248 15.10 22.12 14.14
N GLU A 249 15.60 20.89 14.01
CA GLU A 249 16.89 20.44 14.52
C GLU A 249 17.72 19.88 13.35
N GLU A 250 19.01 20.22 13.29
CA GLU A 250 19.93 19.66 12.30
C GLU A 250 20.43 18.31 12.78
N LEU A 251 20.15 17.25 12.02
CA LEU A 251 20.49 15.88 12.40
C LEU A 251 21.88 15.48 11.91
N GLU A 252 22.18 15.78 10.64
CA GLU A 252 23.42 15.38 10.00
C GLU A 252 23.85 16.42 8.95
N SER A 253 25.15 16.68 8.86
CA SER A 253 25.76 17.54 7.83
C SER A 253 27.05 16.90 7.36
N ASN A 254 27.14 16.57 6.07
CA ASN A 254 28.34 15.97 5.47
C ASN A 254 29.02 16.87 4.41
N GLY A 255 28.79 18.18 4.47
CA GLY A 255 29.45 19.17 3.60
C GLY A 255 28.82 19.31 2.21
N THR A 256 28.14 18.28 1.70
CA THR A 256 27.35 18.33 0.45
C THR A 256 25.86 18.07 0.68
N CYS A 257 25.48 17.51 1.83
CA CYS A 257 24.10 17.29 2.23
C CYS A 257 23.86 17.71 3.69
N ARG A 258 22.72 18.35 3.95
CA ARG A 258 22.20 18.60 5.30
C ARG A 258 20.83 17.95 5.47
N LYS A 259 20.67 17.21 6.56
CA LYS A 259 19.40 16.63 6.99
C LYS A 259 18.82 17.43 8.14
N LEU A 260 17.67 18.05 7.91
CA LEU A 260 16.93 18.79 8.94
C LEU A 260 15.70 18.00 9.34
N ARG A 261 15.47 17.90 10.65
CA ARG A 261 14.24 17.36 11.20
C ARG A 261 13.39 18.49 11.74
N CYS A 262 12.27 18.75 11.08
CA CYS A 262 11.31 19.73 11.54
C CYS A 262 10.13 19.02 12.22
N ARG A 263 9.94 19.32 13.52
CA ARG A 263 8.78 18.89 14.30
C ARG A 263 7.75 20.00 14.33
N PHE A 264 6.52 19.65 14.01
CA PHE A 264 5.39 20.54 14.15
C PHE A 264 4.48 20.01 15.25
N ARG A 265 4.21 20.85 16.26
CA ARG A 265 3.28 20.52 17.35
C ARG A 265 1.93 21.14 17.03
N ALA A 266 0.91 20.31 16.81
CA ALA A 266 -0.47 20.77 16.77
C ALA A 266 -0.98 20.95 18.20
N LEU A 267 -1.60 22.10 18.49
CA LEU A 267 -2.30 22.30 19.77
C LEU A 267 -3.70 21.66 19.70
N PRO A 268 -4.21 21.09 20.80
CA PRO A 268 -5.53 20.48 20.80
C PRO A 268 -6.62 21.51 20.53
N CYS A 269 -7.59 21.11 19.70
CA CYS A 269 -8.84 21.82 19.48
C CYS A 269 -9.78 21.54 20.68
N ALA A 270 -10.30 22.60 21.30
CA ALA A 270 -11.43 22.45 22.22
C ALA A 270 -12.69 22.16 21.38
N PRO A 271 -13.53 21.14 21.72
CA PRO A 271 -13.78 20.62 23.06
C PRO A 271 -13.45 19.13 23.23
N CYS A 272 -12.32 18.65 22.70
CA CYS A 272 -11.92 17.25 22.86
C CYS A 272 -11.01 17.10 24.09
N ASP A 273 -11.50 16.50 25.18
CA ASP A 273 -10.79 16.29 26.45
C ASP A 273 -9.68 15.20 26.39
N SER A 274 -9.08 14.97 25.22
CA SER A 274 -7.91 14.11 25.06
C SER A 274 -6.87 14.79 24.14
N PRO A 275 -5.67 15.11 24.65
CA PRO A 275 -4.61 15.67 23.82
C PRO A 275 -4.04 14.57 22.93
N LEU A 276 -4.52 14.48 21.69
CA LEU A 276 -3.80 13.77 20.64
C LEU A 276 -2.68 14.70 20.16
N GLU A 277 -1.45 14.43 20.61
CA GLU A 277 -0.27 15.10 20.07
C GLU A 277 0.06 14.50 18.70
N TYR A 278 -0.24 15.25 17.64
CA TYR A 278 0.28 14.93 16.32
C TYR A 278 1.63 15.63 16.16
N ILE A 279 2.69 14.83 16.11
CA ILE A 279 4.02 15.30 15.73
C ILE A 279 4.21 14.95 14.26
N LEU A 280 4.08 15.96 13.40
CA LEU A 280 4.52 15.83 12.01
C LEU A 280 6.03 16.03 11.98
N ILE A 281 6.75 15.00 11.53
CA ILE A 281 8.20 15.02 11.36
C ILE A 281 8.48 15.04 9.87
N PHE A 282 9.15 16.09 9.40
CA PHE A 282 9.66 16.15 8.03
C PHE A 282 11.18 16.08 8.07
N ASP A 283 11.73 15.17 7.27
CA ASP A 283 13.16 15.12 7.00
C ASP A 283 13.42 15.88 5.68
N VAL A 284 13.98 17.09 5.78
CA VAL A 284 14.34 17.90 4.59
C VAL A 284 15.81 17.65 4.27
N TYR A 285 16.08 17.27 3.02
CA TYR A 285 17.43 17.05 2.51
C TYR A 285 17.81 18.20 1.59
N VAL A 286 18.88 18.90 1.92
CA VAL A 286 19.42 20.00 1.11
C VAL A 286 20.74 19.54 0.51
N PHE A 287 20.79 19.40 -0.82
CA PHE A 287 21.97 18.97 -1.57
C PHE A 287 22.64 20.16 -2.24
N GLY A 288 23.95 20.34 -2.03
CA GLY A 288 24.77 21.35 -2.71
C GLY A 288 25.66 20.73 -3.81
N PRO A 289 26.06 21.52 -4.83
CA PRO A 289 26.98 21.04 -5.85
C PRO A 289 28.36 20.73 -5.25
N GLU A 290 29.10 19.82 -5.91
CA GLU A 290 30.36 19.26 -5.42
C GLU A 290 31.33 20.29 -4.83
N LYS A 291 31.76 20.02 -3.58
CA LYS A 291 32.82 20.65 -2.80
C LYS A 291 32.77 22.19 -2.67
N GLY A 292 32.28 22.62 -1.50
CA GLY A 292 32.80 23.81 -0.82
C GLY A 292 31.80 24.94 -0.55
N ILE A 293 30.55 24.82 -1.00
CA ILE A 293 29.51 25.83 -0.72
C ILE A 293 28.51 25.23 0.27
N VAL A 294 28.57 25.71 1.51
CA VAL A 294 27.64 25.32 2.56
C VAL A 294 26.40 26.22 2.46
N PRO A 295 25.19 25.68 2.24
CA PRO A 295 23.98 26.49 2.17
C PRO A 295 23.74 27.22 3.51
N GLN A 296 23.58 28.54 3.46
CA GLN A 296 23.17 29.33 4.63
C GLN A 296 21.64 29.39 4.66
N LEU A 297 21.06 28.85 5.73
CA LEU A 297 19.63 28.89 5.99
C LEU A 297 19.34 29.97 7.03
N GLN A 298 18.44 30.90 6.71
CA GLN A 298 17.92 31.88 7.65
C GLN A 298 16.41 31.69 7.79
N TRP A 299 15.94 31.56 9.03
CA TRP A 299 14.52 31.44 9.35
C TRP A 299 13.97 32.77 9.83
N HIS A 300 12.80 33.13 9.29
CA HIS A 300 12.09 34.36 9.66
C HIS A 300 10.84 34.05 10.50
N PRO A 301 10.84 34.38 11.81
CA PRO A 301 9.82 33.94 12.74
C PRO A 301 8.40 34.40 12.47
N ASN A 302 8.27 35.57 11.84
CA ASN A 302 6.98 36.23 11.66
C ASN A 302 6.30 35.85 10.34
N SER A 303 6.97 35.10 9.47
CA SER A 303 6.46 34.72 8.15
C SER A 303 6.52 33.23 7.86
N CYS A 304 7.05 32.41 8.78
CA CYS A 304 7.26 30.98 8.60
C CYS A 304 7.97 30.63 7.27
N MET A 305 8.88 31.49 6.80
CA MET A 305 9.63 31.28 5.55
C MET A 305 11.01 30.68 5.83
N LEU A 306 11.42 29.74 4.98
CA LEU A 306 12.79 29.23 4.88
C LEU A 306 13.39 29.74 3.57
N THR A 307 14.49 30.48 3.64
CA THR A 307 15.19 30.99 2.44
C THR A 307 16.58 30.37 2.34
N ALA A 308 16.92 29.90 1.14
CA ALA A 308 18.25 29.43 0.76
C ALA A 308 18.73 30.13 -0.52
N ASN A 309 20.04 30.19 -0.77
CA ASN A 309 20.59 30.77 -2.00
C ASN A 309 20.27 29.87 -3.22
N ALA A 310 20.03 30.52 -4.36
CA ALA A 310 19.19 30.05 -5.45
C ALA A 310 19.65 28.84 -6.28
N ASP A 311 20.86 28.30 -6.08
CA ASP A 311 21.43 27.27 -6.97
C ASP A 311 21.32 25.84 -6.39
N ILE A 312 20.45 25.62 -5.40
CA ILE A 312 20.56 24.49 -4.45
C ILE A 312 19.18 23.90 -4.11
N PHE A 313 18.50 23.24 -5.05
CA PHE A 313 17.34 22.41 -4.73
C PHE A 313 17.12 21.36 -5.83
N GLU A 314 17.32 20.07 -5.51
CA GLU A 314 17.07 18.99 -6.49
C GLU A 314 16.03 17.95 -6.03
N ALA A 315 15.71 17.82 -4.73
CA ALA A 315 14.62 16.96 -4.30
C ALA A 315 14.19 17.21 -2.84
N CYS A 316 12.88 17.13 -2.57
CA CYS A 316 12.32 17.01 -1.22
C CYS A 316 11.64 15.63 -1.10
N SER A 317 12.11 14.78 -0.17
CA SER A 317 11.42 13.55 0.23
C SER A 317 10.62 13.82 1.50
N ILE A 318 9.34 13.52 1.52
CA ILE A 318 8.47 13.66 2.71
C ILE A 318 8.23 12.25 3.24
N ASN A 319 8.77 11.95 4.43
CA ASN A 319 8.45 10.73 5.17
C ASN A 319 7.50 11.05 6.32
N TYR A 320 6.34 10.40 6.33
CA TYR A 320 5.34 10.54 7.39
C TYR A 320 5.56 9.44 8.43
N GLN A 321 5.74 9.83 9.70
CA GLN A 321 5.69 8.89 10.81
C GLN A 321 4.64 9.34 11.82
N ARG A 322 3.66 8.46 12.05
CA ARG A 322 2.70 8.59 13.15
C ARG A 322 3.40 8.12 14.42
N VAL A 323 3.60 9.02 15.38
CA VAL A 323 4.07 8.67 16.72
C VAL A 323 2.85 8.77 17.64
N CYS A 324 2.46 7.64 18.25
CA CYS A 324 1.38 7.58 19.24
C CYS A 324 1.89 8.00 20.62
#